data_AF-A0A944UI32-F1
#
_entry.id   AF-A0A944UI32-F1
#
_cell.length_a   1.000
_cell.length_b   1.000
_cell.length_c   1.000
_cell.angle_alpha   90.00
_cell.angle_beta   90.00
_cell.angle_gamma   90.00
#
_symmetry.space_group_name_H-M   'P 1'
#
loop_
_entity.id
_entity.type
_entity.pdbx_description
1 polymer ?
#
loop_
_entity_poly.entity_id
_entity_poly.type
_entity_poly.pdbx_seq_one_letter_code
_entity_poly.pdbx_strand_id
1 'polypeptide(L)'
;MKTHLSYRQTTLFCSLFFLFLIFQVEGHEGPDPLGHWVGRSDRVKDGKLISRLGPNGNLSFKPSFIKDKEGESLLFEGPKAGCLLAKDFKSVIDSLPSNALTVSAWVSVSTPREWGGILGVIQDNGDREKGWILGYNESTFYFGLATEGGDDGDGKMTYLKAKTKYEMRKLYHLTATYDGNKTEIYVNGKMENSTKEQSGAILYPDAAPYVLGAYQDSNEFHPHHGRIRDVKVFGQAARAEWVTKEFAHNESLAKEKWNETEPSFQILVEPYLQFATKTSVTVMWQTSLEASSIVHYGPTIACDQTIEGNTSGIHEVVIEGLEPETQYFYRVESKSVAGTSYFSEPATFKTAVNKETPFAFAVISDTQGNPKVSGELAKLAWGQRPSFLLHPGDLVSTGKNRDHWLKHFFPGMRPLINHVAFYPVLGNHEQNAKHYYNYVSLPNPEYYYAFDYGNARFFMIDTNQKVHPDSVQFKWLEKELAKSDAKWKFV
;
A
#
# COMPACT_ATOMS: atom_id res chain seq x y z
N MET A 1 -36.16 99.77 33.29
CA MET A 1 -35.70 99.59 31.90
C MET A 1 -34.54 98.59 31.91
N LYS A 2 -34.82 97.36 31.45
CA LYS A 2 -33.94 96.22 31.04
C LYS A 2 -32.56 96.07 31.74
N THR A 3 -32.37 95.19 32.74
CA THR A 3 -32.18 93.71 32.75
C THR A 3 -30.99 93.17 31.92
N HIS A 4 -29.97 92.71 32.64
CA HIS A 4 -28.85 91.87 32.21
C HIS A 4 -29.31 90.51 31.67
N LEU A 5 -28.68 90.03 30.59
CA LEU A 5 -28.78 88.63 30.13
C LEU A 5 -27.41 87.96 30.15
N SER A 6 -27.40 86.74 30.70
CA SER A 6 -26.27 85.83 30.77
C SER A 6 -26.14 84.94 29.53
N TYR A 7 -24.92 84.51 29.29
CA TYR A 7 -24.50 83.48 28.34
C TYR A 7 -25.25 82.14 28.50
N ARG A 8 -25.59 81.50 27.38
CA ARG A 8 -25.69 80.04 27.24
C ARG A 8 -24.98 79.63 25.95
N GLN A 9 -23.98 78.76 26.11
CA GLN A 9 -23.35 78.00 25.04
C GLN A 9 -24.30 76.89 24.58
N THR A 10 -24.44 76.72 23.27
CA THR A 10 -25.01 75.50 22.68
C THR A 10 -24.09 75.08 21.54
N THR A 11 -23.31 74.03 21.78
CA THR A 11 -22.38 73.42 20.84
C THR A 11 -23.14 72.49 19.91
N LEU A 12 -23.06 72.72 18.60
CA LEU A 12 -23.57 71.86 17.56
C LEU A 12 -22.63 70.64 17.42
N PHE A 13 -23.09 69.44 17.77
CA PHE A 13 -22.36 68.20 17.49
C PHE A 13 -22.61 67.78 16.04
N CYS A 14 -21.58 67.89 15.20
CA CYS A 14 -21.56 67.33 13.85
C CYS A 14 -20.90 65.95 13.91
N SER A 15 -21.70 64.89 13.77
CA SER A 15 -21.23 63.50 13.77
C SER A 15 -20.67 63.13 12.39
N LEU A 16 -19.34 63.19 12.21
CA LEU A 16 -18.68 62.53 11.09
C LEU A 16 -18.53 61.03 11.40
N PHE A 17 -19.29 60.19 10.71
CA PHE A 17 -19.10 58.73 10.70
C PHE A 17 -17.91 58.41 9.76
N PHE A 18 -16.72 58.21 10.33
CA PHE A 18 -15.59 57.61 9.61
C PHE A 18 -15.74 56.08 9.69
N LEU A 19 -16.14 55.47 8.57
CA LEU A 19 -16.15 54.02 8.41
C LEU A 19 -14.70 53.56 8.15
N PHE A 20 -13.96 53.23 9.20
CA PHE A 20 -12.69 52.51 9.05
C PHE A 20 -13.00 51.04 8.75
N LEU A 21 -12.95 50.67 7.47
CA LEU A 21 -12.83 49.27 7.06
C LEU A 21 -11.41 48.81 7.41
N ILE A 22 -11.25 48.31 8.63
CA ILE A 22 -10.06 47.54 9.00
C ILE A 22 -10.22 46.18 8.32
N PHE A 23 -9.56 46.00 7.18
CA PHE A 23 -9.20 44.64 6.75
C PHE A 23 -8.19 44.14 7.77
N GLN A 24 -8.62 43.29 8.71
CA GLN A 24 -7.69 42.40 9.40
C GLN A 24 -7.22 41.38 8.37
N VAL A 25 -6.18 41.74 7.63
CA VAL A 25 -5.29 40.75 7.05
C VAL A 25 -4.51 40.22 8.26
N GLU A 26 -4.94 39.09 8.82
CA GLU A 26 -4.10 38.31 9.73
C GLU A 26 -2.92 37.77 8.90
N GLY A 27 -1.95 38.63 8.61
CA GLY A 27 -0.66 38.21 8.10
C GLY A 27 0.00 37.35 9.17
N HIS A 28 0.40 36.13 8.79
CA HIS A 28 1.19 35.24 9.64
C HIS A 28 2.40 36.02 10.17
N GLU A 29 2.57 36.14 11.49
CA GLU A 29 3.75 36.78 12.11
C GLU A 29 5.03 35.90 12.03
N GLY A 30 5.06 34.93 11.11
CA GLY A 30 6.18 34.00 10.91
C GLY A 30 7.03 34.36 9.69
N PRO A 31 8.29 33.90 9.63
CA PRO A 31 9.12 34.04 8.44
C PRO A 31 8.52 33.24 7.27
N ASP A 32 8.84 33.65 6.05
CA ASP A 32 8.46 32.89 4.85
C ASP A 32 9.05 31.46 4.91
N PRO A 33 8.29 30.43 4.47
CA PRO A 33 8.82 29.08 4.39
C PRO A 33 9.89 28.97 3.30
N LEU A 34 10.89 28.13 3.54
CA LEU A 34 11.90 27.72 2.55
C LEU A 34 11.29 26.92 1.40
N GLY A 35 10.19 26.21 1.66
CA GLY A 35 9.43 25.46 0.66
C GLY A 35 7.96 25.36 1.02
N HIS A 36 7.08 25.48 0.01
CA HIS A 36 5.64 25.33 0.17
C HIS A 36 5.02 24.67 -1.06
N TRP A 37 4.50 23.45 -0.89
CA TRP A 37 3.84 22.68 -1.93
C TRP A 37 2.39 22.43 -1.56
N VAL A 38 1.49 22.66 -2.52
CA VAL A 38 0.04 22.53 -2.34
C VAL A 38 -0.48 21.53 -3.36
N GLY A 39 -1.02 20.41 -2.89
CA GLY A 39 -1.52 19.31 -3.71
C GLY A 39 -2.88 19.61 -4.31
N ARG A 40 -2.96 20.59 -5.23
CA ARG A 40 -4.19 20.95 -5.95
C ARG A 40 -4.02 20.82 -7.45
N SER A 41 -5.11 20.58 -8.15
CA SER A 41 -5.13 20.34 -9.59
C SER A 41 -4.64 21.55 -10.39
N ASP A 42 -4.98 22.76 -9.94
CA ASP A 42 -4.51 24.03 -10.51
C ASP A 42 -2.99 24.26 -10.32
N ARG A 43 -2.35 23.50 -9.42
CA ARG A 43 -0.91 23.52 -9.18
C ARG A 43 -0.16 22.47 -9.97
N VAL A 44 -0.81 21.61 -10.75
CA VAL A 44 -0.15 20.57 -11.55
C VAL A 44 -0.21 20.91 -13.03
N LYS A 45 0.95 21.02 -13.67
CA LYS A 45 1.09 21.31 -15.11
C LYS A 45 2.15 20.42 -15.72
N ASP A 46 1.82 19.75 -16.82
CA ASP A 46 2.76 18.91 -17.59
C ASP A 46 3.54 17.89 -16.73
N GLY A 47 2.84 17.23 -15.80
CA GLY A 47 3.45 16.26 -14.88
C GLY A 47 4.31 16.87 -13.78
N LYS A 48 4.27 18.19 -13.58
CA LYS A 48 5.01 18.89 -12.51
C LYS A 48 4.08 19.52 -11.50
N LEU A 49 4.42 19.39 -10.22
CA LEU A 49 3.82 20.14 -9.13
C LEU A 49 4.52 21.51 -9.01
N ILE A 50 3.78 22.58 -9.30
CA ILE A 50 4.27 23.95 -9.24
C ILE A 50 4.22 24.46 -7.79
N SER A 51 5.38 24.66 -7.19
CA SER A 51 5.55 25.11 -5.81
C SER A 51 5.05 26.55 -5.63
N ARG A 52 4.59 26.89 -4.43
CA ARG A 52 4.36 28.29 -4.05
C ARG A 52 5.69 28.96 -3.72
N LEU A 53 6.55 28.23 -3.00
CA LEU A 53 7.91 28.61 -2.62
C LEU A 53 8.81 27.37 -2.70
N GLY A 54 10.10 27.56 -2.97
CA GLY A 54 11.07 26.47 -3.16
C GLY A 54 10.97 25.81 -4.55
N PRO A 55 11.65 24.67 -4.77
CA PRO A 55 11.70 24.01 -6.07
C PRO A 55 10.36 23.43 -6.53
N ASN A 56 10.09 23.47 -7.84
CA ASN A 56 9.02 22.69 -8.45
C ASN A 56 9.35 21.19 -8.40
N GLY A 57 8.33 20.34 -8.34
CA GLY A 57 8.51 18.89 -8.29
C GLY A 57 8.08 18.17 -9.56
N ASN A 58 8.81 17.13 -9.95
CA ASN A 58 8.43 16.24 -11.05
C ASN A 58 7.66 15.03 -10.51
N LEU A 59 6.42 14.83 -10.96
CA LEU A 59 5.59 13.70 -10.57
C LEU A 59 5.97 12.47 -11.39
N SER A 60 6.25 11.36 -10.73
CA SER A 60 6.57 10.06 -11.34
C SER A 60 5.33 9.20 -11.61
N PHE A 61 4.14 9.77 -11.43
CA PHE A 61 2.85 9.10 -11.56
C PHE A 61 1.81 10.04 -12.20
N LYS A 62 0.70 9.47 -12.69
CA LYS A 62 -0.41 10.25 -13.22
C LYS A 62 -1.17 10.89 -12.04
N PRO A 63 -1.22 12.23 -11.93
CA PRO A 63 -1.87 12.88 -10.80
C PRO A 63 -3.38 12.64 -10.79
N SER A 64 -3.92 12.34 -9.62
CA SER A 64 -5.35 12.30 -9.35
C SER A 64 -5.63 13.10 -8.07
N PHE A 65 -6.86 13.61 -7.95
CA PHE A 65 -7.22 14.55 -6.89
C PHE A 65 -8.49 14.09 -6.19
N ILE A 66 -8.47 14.14 -4.86
CA ILE A 66 -9.62 13.82 -4.03
C ILE A 66 -10.15 15.11 -3.45
N LYS A 67 -11.45 15.35 -3.61
CA LYS A 67 -12.13 16.51 -3.03
C LYS A 67 -12.55 16.24 -1.59
N ASP A 68 -12.44 17.27 -0.77
CA ASP A 68 -12.92 17.35 0.60
C ASP A 68 -13.67 18.69 0.80
N LYS A 69 -14.15 18.98 2.02
CA LYS A 69 -14.96 20.19 2.26
C LYS A 69 -14.19 21.50 2.05
N GLU A 70 -12.87 21.47 2.21
CA GLU A 70 -12.03 22.66 2.12
C GLU A 70 -11.30 22.77 0.77
N GLY A 71 -11.51 21.82 -0.16
CA GLY A 71 -10.92 21.85 -1.49
C GLY A 71 -10.55 20.47 -2.02
N GLU A 72 -9.33 20.35 -2.52
CA GLU A 72 -8.81 19.11 -3.11
C GLU A 72 -7.39 18.84 -2.65
N SER A 73 -7.02 17.56 -2.65
CA SER A 73 -5.71 17.06 -2.26
C SER A 73 -5.16 16.14 -3.35
N LEU A 74 -3.85 16.19 -3.60
CA LEU A 74 -3.16 15.32 -4.54
C LEU A 74 -3.03 13.94 -3.90
N LEU A 75 -3.52 12.92 -4.60
CA LEU A 75 -3.45 11.54 -4.16
C LEU A 75 -2.16 10.89 -4.69
N PHE A 76 -1.32 10.44 -3.78
CA PHE A 76 -0.14 9.63 -4.07
C PHE A 76 -0.55 8.16 -4.01
N GLU A 77 -0.50 7.50 -5.17
CA GLU A 77 -0.92 6.11 -5.31
C GLU A 77 -0.01 5.37 -6.30
N GLY A 78 0.42 4.15 -5.93
CA GLY A 78 1.21 3.27 -6.77
C GLY A 78 2.65 3.06 -6.28
N PRO A 79 3.37 2.06 -6.85
CA PRO A 79 4.69 1.65 -6.36
C PRO A 79 5.80 2.67 -6.65
N LYS A 80 5.57 3.62 -7.56
CA LYS A 80 6.52 4.67 -7.94
C LYS A 80 6.00 6.07 -7.63
N ALA A 81 4.93 6.20 -6.85
CA ALA A 81 4.33 7.50 -6.58
C ALA A 81 5.26 8.38 -5.73
N GLY A 82 5.72 9.47 -6.32
CA GLY A 82 6.60 10.43 -5.68
C GLY A 82 6.67 11.72 -6.49
N CYS A 83 7.19 12.76 -5.87
CA CYS A 83 7.38 14.06 -6.45
C CYS A 83 8.82 14.50 -6.21
N LEU A 84 9.67 14.36 -7.23
CA LEU A 84 11.10 14.67 -7.14
C LEU A 84 11.31 16.19 -7.22
N LEU A 85 11.67 16.79 -6.09
CA LEU A 85 11.94 18.22 -5.96
C LEU A 85 13.35 18.56 -6.44
N ALA A 86 14.32 17.70 -6.13
CA ALA A 86 15.68 17.77 -6.65
C ALA A 86 16.29 16.36 -6.71
N LYS A 87 17.02 16.05 -7.79
CA LYS A 87 17.76 14.78 -7.90
C LYS A 87 18.89 14.70 -6.88
N ASP A 88 19.51 15.84 -6.60
CA ASP A 88 20.47 16.03 -5.52
C ASP A 88 20.07 17.31 -4.77
N PHE A 89 19.86 17.20 -3.47
CA PHE A 89 19.45 18.30 -2.60
C PHE A 89 20.40 19.51 -2.67
N LYS A 90 21.68 19.29 -3.00
CA LYS A 90 22.68 20.35 -3.13
C LYS A 90 22.30 21.40 -4.18
N SER A 91 21.53 21.05 -5.22
CA SER A 91 21.06 22.03 -6.21
C SER A 91 20.00 22.99 -5.68
N VAL A 92 19.45 22.72 -4.49
CA VAL A 92 18.38 23.49 -3.84
C VAL A 92 18.70 23.75 -2.36
N ILE A 93 19.99 23.83 -2.01
CA ILE A 93 20.45 23.94 -0.62
C ILE A 93 19.88 25.17 0.10
N ASP A 94 19.67 26.27 -0.61
CA ASP A 94 19.07 27.49 -0.07
C ASP A 94 17.58 27.33 0.30
N SER A 95 16.94 26.24 -0.16
CA SER A 95 15.56 25.86 0.18
C SER A 95 15.49 24.81 1.29
N LEU A 96 16.59 24.56 2.00
CA LEU A 96 16.69 23.54 3.04
C LEU A 96 17.12 24.14 4.40
N PRO A 97 16.62 23.58 5.51
CA PRO A 97 17.04 23.99 6.85
C PRO A 97 18.50 23.62 7.11
N SER A 98 19.17 24.35 8.00
CA SER A 98 20.56 24.07 8.41
C SER A 98 20.69 23.79 9.89
N ASN A 99 20.28 24.73 10.75
CA ASN A 99 20.45 24.63 12.21
C ASN A 99 19.13 24.40 12.96
N ALA A 100 18.01 24.75 12.33
CA ALA A 100 16.67 24.60 12.89
C ALA A 100 15.69 24.30 11.76
N LEU A 101 14.59 23.63 12.08
CA LEU A 101 13.62 23.13 11.11
C LEU A 101 12.21 23.17 11.70
N THR A 102 11.25 23.50 10.84
CA THR A 102 9.85 23.09 11.00
C THR A 102 9.38 22.49 9.70
N VAL A 103 8.85 21.27 9.74
CA VAL A 103 8.12 20.67 8.63
C VAL A 103 6.68 20.45 9.07
N SER A 104 5.72 21.02 8.32
CA SER A 104 4.29 20.94 8.60
C SER A 104 3.56 20.39 7.38
N ALA A 105 2.70 19.40 7.57
CA ALA A 105 2.00 18.72 6.49
C ALA A 105 0.54 18.39 6.85
N TRP A 106 -0.35 18.49 5.87
CA TRP A 106 -1.70 17.92 5.92
C TRP A 106 -1.75 16.66 5.05
N VAL A 107 -1.88 15.50 5.69
CA VAL A 107 -1.75 14.19 5.01
C VAL A 107 -2.78 13.16 5.47
N SER A 108 -3.11 12.19 4.61
CA SER A 108 -3.82 10.96 4.99
C SER A 108 -2.98 9.72 4.66
N VAL A 109 -3.19 8.61 5.36
CA VAL A 109 -2.54 7.32 5.03
C VAL A 109 -3.58 6.35 4.49
N SER A 110 -3.45 5.93 3.24
CA SER A 110 -4.33 4.98 2.54
C SER A 110 -3.86 3.54 2.57
N THR A 111 -2.55 3.32 2.73
CA THR A 111 -1.96 1.99 2.90
C THR A 111 -0.88 2.07 3.99
N PRO A 112 -0.95 1.24 5.06
CA PRO A 112 0.12 1.16 6.06
C PRO A 112 1.42 0.71 5.40
N ARG A 113 2.54 1.27 5.85
CA ARG A 113 3.89 0.93 5.36
C ARG A 113 4.86 0.98 6.52
N GLU A 114 5.85 0.10 6.53
CA GLU A 114 6.92 0.16 7.52
C GLU A 114 7.69 1.49 7.46
N TRP A 115 7.98 1.97 6.24
CA TRP A 115 8.78 3.17 5.96
C TRP A 115 8.08 4.16 5.02
N GLY A 116 6.86 4.60 5.33
CA GLY A 116 6.16 5.59 4.49
C GLY A 116 6.74 7.00 4.67
N GLY A 117 7.21 7.67 3.61
CA GLY A 117 7.75 9.04 3.70
C GLY A 117 6.86 10.11 3.08
N ILE A 118 6.74 11.26 3.75
CA ILE A 118 5.92 12.41 3.34
C ILE A 118 6.79 13.47 2.67
N LEU A 119 7.89 13.87 3.30
CA LEU A 119 8.85 14.83 2.75
C LEU A 119 10.19 14.66 3.47
N GLY A 120 11.29 14.58 2.73
CA GLY A 120 12.62 14.53 3.34
C GLY A 120 13.78 14.52 2.34
N VAL A 121 14.97 14.67 2.92
CA VAL A 121 16.28 14.44 2.29
C VAL A 121 16.99 13.47 3.23
N ILE A 122 17.18 12.24 2.80
CA ILE A 122 17.60 11.15 3.68
C ILE A 122 18.57 10.20 2.97
N GLN A 123 19.46 9.62 3.76
CA GLN A 123 20.24 8.44 3.42
C GLN A 123 20.19 7.50 4.62
N ASP A 124 19.80 6.24 4.41
CA ASP A 124 19.75 5.22 5.46
C ASP A 124 20.22 3.88 4.87
N ASN A 125 21.53 3.65 4.96
CA ASN A 125 22.17 2.49 4.33
C ASN A 125 23.16 1.82 5.28
N GLY A 126 22.65 0.94 6.14
CA GLY A 126 23.46 0.32 7.18
C GLY A 126 23.95 1.40 8.13
N ASP A 127 25.27 1.55 8.26
CA ASP A 127 25.87 2.51 9.21
C ASP A 127 25.85 3.97 8.71
N ARG A 128 25.21 4.29 7.58
CA ARG A 128 25.12 5.66 7.04
C ARG A 128 23.71 6.21 7.17
N GLU A 129 23.44 6.87 8.29
CA GLU A 129 22.13 7.44 8.60
C GLU A 129 22.21 8.99 8.68
N LYS A 130 21.85 9.69 7.61
CA LYS A 130 21.97 11.15 7.50
C LYS A 130 20.71 11.82 6.95
N GLY A 131 20.50 13.07 7.34
CA GLY A 131 19.43 13.93 6.86
C GLY A 131 18.20 13.95 7.78
N TRP A 132 17.02 14.09 7.18
CA TRP A 132 15.74 14.12 7.90
C TRP A 132 14.57 13.67 7.03
N ILE A 133 13.52 13.16 7.67
CA ILE A 133 12.31 12.68 7.01
C ILE A 133 11.09 12.84 7.94
N LEU A 134 10.02 13.47 7.43
CA LEU A 134 8.70 13.33 8.03
C LEU A 134 8.00 12.13 7.39
N GLY A 135 7.48 11.22 8.20
CA GLY A 135 6.92 9.95 7.70
C GLY A 135 5.98 9.24 8.66
N TYR A 136 5.72 7.97 8.37
CA TYR A 136 4.86 7.08 9.12
C TYR A 136 5.30 5.62 8.99
N ASN A 137 5.04 4.84 10.03
CA ASN A 137 5.15 3.38 10.01
C ASN A 137 3.74 2.76 9.88
N GLU A 138 3.59 1.46 10.10
CA GLU A 138 2.31 0.75 9.94
C GLU A 138 1.16 1.25 10.84
N SER A 139 1.45 2.06 11.86
CA SER A 139 0.46 2.48 12.85
C SER A 139 0.51 3.94 13.28
N THR A 140 1.70 4.56 13.30
CA THR A 140 1.90 5.93 13.80
C THR A 140 2.80 6.75 12.89
N PHE A 141 2.79 8.07 13.09
CA PHE A 141 3.70 9.00 12.42
C PHE A 141 5.08 9.03 13.10
N TYR A 142 6.10 9.44 12.38
CA TYR A 142 7.44 9.67 12.93
C TYR A 142 8.13 10.87 12.28
N PHE A 143 9.19 11.33 12.94
CA PHE A 143 10.17 12.22 12.35
C PHE A 143 11.58 11.67 12.57
N GLY A 144 12.30 11.42 11.48
CA GLY A 144 13.71 11.02 11.47
C GLY A 144 14.61 12.25 11.36
N LEU A 145 15.68 12.29 12.15
CA LEU A 145 16.66 13.38 12.12
C LEU A 145 18.05 12.88 12.51
N ALA A 146 19.07 13.30 11.76
CA ALA A 146 20.48 13.19 12.10
C ALA A 146 21.14 14.58 12.16
N THR A 147 22.02 14.79 13.13
CA THR A 147 22.71 16.06 13.40
C THR A 147 24.16 15.82 13.80
N GLU A 148 25.01 16.83 13.66
CA GLU A 148 26.43 16.75 14.01
C GLU A 148 26.67 16.33 15.46
N GLY A 149 25.82 16.76 16.40
CA GLY A 149 25.97 16.42 17.81
C GLY A 149 25.46 15.02 18.19
N GLY A 150 24.66 14.39 17.33
CA GLY A 150 24.21 13.00 17.49
C GLY A 150 25.08 11.99 16.75
N ASP A 151 25.98 12.45 15.87
CA ASP A 151 26.83 11.65 15.00
C ASP A 151 27.80 10.76 15.79
N ASP A 152 27.84 9.47 15.46
CA ASP A 152 28.74 8.46 16.02
C ASP A 152 29.91 8.08 15.09
N GLY A 153 30.06 8.76 13.95
CA GLY A 153 31.22 8.70 13.06
C GLY A 153 30.84 8.59 11.58
N ASP A 154 29.73 7.95 11.28
CA ASP A 154 29.17 7.74 9.95
C ASP A 154 27.71 8.21 9.79
N GLY A 155 27.15 8.82 10.83
CA GLY A 155 25.82 9.39 10.89
C GLY A 155 24.86 8.50 11.67
N LYS A 156 24.13 9.11 12.61
CA LYS A 156 23.14 8.45 13.44
C LYS A 156 21.81 9.15 13.38
N MET A 157 20.79 8.45 12.92
CA MET A 157 19.44 8.99 12.82
C MET A 157 18.55 8.51 13.96
N THR A 158 17.84 9.46 14.57
CA THR A 158 16.83 9.14 15.59
C THR A 158 15.44 9.31 15.02
N TYR A 159 14.58 8.31 15.24
CA TYR A 159 13.19 8.31 14.80
C TYR A 159 12.24 8.62 15.96
N LEU A 160 11.82 9.88 16.09
CA LEU A 160 10.86 10.31 17.09
C LEU A 160 9.43 9.93 16.67
N LYS A 161 8.85 8.94 17.33
CA LYS A 161 7.49 8.44 17.03
C LYS A 161 6.41 9.26 17.73
N ALA A 162 5.34 9.54 17.00
CA ALA A 162 4.07 10.03 17.51
C ALA A 162 3.34 8.92 18.31
N LYS A 163 2.37 9.32 19.15
CA LYS A 163 1.56 8.43 19.99
C LYS A 163 0.22 8.08 19.34
N THR A 164 -0.35 9.00 18.57
CA THR A 164 -1.62 8.78 17.88
C THR A 164 -1.47 7.70 16.82
N LYS A 165 -2.30 6.65 16.92
CA LYS A 165 -2.51 5.70 15.85
C LYS A 165 -3.40 6.34 14.79
N TYR A 166 -2.93 6.40 13.55
CA TYR A 166 -3.72 6.99 12.49
C TYR A 166 -4.87 6.07 12.08
N GLU A 167 -5.97 6.67 11.67
CA GLU A 167 -7.07 6.00 10.99
C GLU A 167 -6.85 6.13 9.49
N MET A 168 -7.08 5.03 8.76
CA MET A 168 -6.88 5.00 7.31
C MET A 168 -7.72 6.07 6.61
N ARG A 169 -7.13 6.75 5.62
CA ARG A 169 -7.77 7.74 4.74
C ARG A 169 -8.34 8.96 5.46
N LYS A 170 -7.98 9.17 6.72
CA LYS A 170 -8.31 10.36 7.49
C LYS A 170 -7.17 11.37 7.41
N LEU A 171 -7.50 12.65 7.29
CA LEU A 171 -6.50 13.72 7.25
C LEU A 171 -6.00 14.04 8.66
N TYR A 172 -4.70 14.22 8.77
CA TYR A 172 -4.00 14.67 9.96
C TYR A 172 -3.13 15.87 9.61
N HIS A 173 -3.05 16.82 10.54
CA HIS A 173 -2.02 17.83 10.52
C HIS A 173 -0.83 17.32 11.32
N LEU A 174 0.30 17.16 10.64
CA LEU A 174 1.55 16.69 11.23
C LEU A 174 2.53 17.83 11.25
N THR A 175 3.23 18.02 12.36
CA THR A 175 4.32 18.99 12.43
C THR A 175 5.47 18.40 13.21
N ALA A 176 6.68 18.52 12.68
CA ALA A 176 7.91 18.26 13.42
C ALA A 176 8.74 19.54 13.49
N THR A 177 9.31 19.81 14.66
CA THR A 177 10.18 20.96 14.91
C THR A 177 11.52 20.52 15.47
N TYR A 178 12.58 21.24 15.12
CA TYR A 178 13.92 21.06 15.66
C TYR A 178 14.57 22.43 15.86
N ASP A 179 14.95 22.76 17.10
CA ASP A 179 15.49 24.08 17.46
C ASP A 179 17.03 24.16 17.54
N GLY A 180 17.72 23.11 17.08
CA GLY A 180 19.18 22.96 17.23
C GLY A 180 19.58 22.14 18.47
N ASN A 181 18.64 21.78 19.34
CA ASN A 181 18.91 20.99 20.56
C ASN A 181 17.76 20.05 20.97
N LYS A 182 16.54 20.34 20.53
CA LYS A 182 15.34 19.59 20.89
C LYS A 182 14.50 19.36 19.65
N THR A 183 14.07 18.12 19.49
CA THR A 183 13.13 17.70 18.44
C THR A 183 11.77 17.43 19.06
N GLU A 184 10.69 17.91 18.44
CA GLU A 184 9.31 17.71 18.88
C GLU A 184 8.42 17.27 17.71
N ILE A 185 7.44 16.42 17.97
CA ILE A 185 6.42 16.01 16.99
C ILE A 185 5.02 16.30 17.52
N TYR A 186 4.18 16.83 16.63
CA TYR A 186 2.83 17.25 16.89
C TYR A 186 1.87 16.57 15.92
N VAL A 187 0.70 16.19 16.43
CA VAL A 187 -0.42 15.69 15.63
C VAL A 187 -1.64 16.52 15.96
N ASN A 188 -2.29 17.08 14.95
CA ASN A 188 -3.47 17.93 15.05
C ASN A 188 -3.29 19.07 16.08
N GLY A 189 -2.18 19.81 15.94
CA GLY A 189 -1.85 20.94 16.81
C GLY A 189 -1.33 20.56 18.21
N LYS A 190 -1.38 19.28 18.61
CA LYS A 190 -0.99 18.84 19.95
C LYS A 190 0.39 18.18 19.95
N MET A 191 1.28 18.61 20.84
CA MET A 191 2.57 17.94 21.04
C MET A 191 2.35 16.52 21.57
N GLU A 192 2.95 15.55 20.91
CA GLU A 192 2.83 14.14 21.29
C GLU A 192 4.12 13.58 21.89
N ASN A 193 5.28 14.00 21.38
CA ASN A 193 6.56 13.51 21.83
C ASN A 193 7.70 14.53 21.62
N SER A 194 8.78 14.37 22.38
CA SER A 194 9.97 15.22 22.31
C SER A 194 11.25 14.46 22.68
N THR A 195 12.39 14.81 22.09
CA THR A 195 13.71 14.26 22.45
C THR A 195 14.82 15.33 22.32
N LYS A 196 15.95 15.08 22.98
CA LYS A 196 17.19 15.89 22.91
C LYS A 196 18.41 15.08 22.46
N GLU A 197 18.18 13.93 21.83
CA GLU A 197 19.28 13.06 21.36
C GLU A 197 20.09 13.67 20.21
N GLN A 198 19.49 14.61 19.46
CA GLN A 198 20.10 15.31 18.34
C GLN A 198 20.36 16.78 18.73
N SER A 199 21.53 17.32 18.36
CA SER A 199 21.95 18.69 18.66
C SER A 199 22.94 19.22 17.61
N GLY A 200 23.01 20.54 17.41
CA GLY A 200 23.88 21.16 16.40
C GLY A 200 23.25 21.26 15.00
N ALA A 201 24.09 21.37 13.97
CA ALA A 201 23.60 21.47 12.60
C ALA A 201 23.04 20.13 12.10
N ILE A 202 22.07 20.20 11.19
CA ILE A 202 21.50 19.04 10.50
C ILE A 202 22.61 18.40 9.65
N LEU A 203 22.81 17.10 9.84
CA LEU A 203 23.84 16.34 9.16
C LEU A 203 23.28 15.80 7.84
N TYR A 204 23.54 16.49 6.73
CA TYR A 204 23.14 16.03 5.41
C TYR A 204 24.10 14.99 4.82
N PRO A 205 23.62 14.04 3.99
CA PRO A 205 24.48 13.12 3.26
C PRO A 205 25.27 13.81 2.13
N ASP A 206 26.25 13.11 1.55
CA ASP A 206 27.03 13.64 0.42
C ASP A 206 26.19 13.88 -0.84
N ALA A 207 25.18 13.05 -1.07
CA ALA A 207 24.19 13.22 -2.13
C ALA A 207 22.92 12.48 -1.71
N ALA A 208 21.77 13.12 -1.89
CA ALA A 208 20.47 12.50 -1.69
C ALA A 208 19.40 13.25 -2.50
N PRO A 209 18.36 12.56 -2.98
CA PRO A 209 17.23 13.24 -3.61
C PRO A 209 16.42 14.01 -2.55
N TYR A 210 15.81 15.11 -2.95
CA TYR A 210 14.78 15.79 -2.16
C TYR A 210 13.41 15.41 -2.70
N VAL A 211 12.62 14.71 -1.88
CA VAL A 211 11.42 14.02 -2.37
C VAL A 211 10.22 14.33 -1.49
N LEU A 212 9.13 14.74 -2.15
CA LEU A 212 7.79 14.82 -1.58
C LEU A 212 7.03 13.55 -1.95
N GLY A 213 6.37 12.94 -0.96
CA GLY A 213 5.52 11.76 -1.12
C GLY A 213 6.26 10.44 -1.26
N ALA A 214 7.51 10.33 -0.79
CA ALA A 214 8.19 9.07 -0.59
C ALA A 214 9.26 9.19 0.49
N TYR A 215 9.57 8.07 1.13
CA TYR A 215 10.87 7.85 1.76
C TYR A 215 11.76 7.34 0.65
N GLN A 216 12.84 8.05 0.33
CA GLN A 216 13.71 7.70 -0.76
C GLN A 216 15.14 8.07 -0.44
N ASP A 217 16.02 7.09 -0.60
CA ASP A 217 17.46 7.28 -0.61
C ASP A 217 18.09 6.71 -1.90
N SER A 218 19.36 6.32 -1.87
CA SER A 218 20.09 5.82 -3.04
C SER A 218 19.62 4.47 -3.61
N ASN A 219 18.96 3.62 -2.81
CA ASN A 219 18.59 2.24 -3.15
C ASN A 219 17.22 1.83 -2.58
N GLU A 220 16.65 2.63 -1.70
CA GLU A 220 15.31 2.42 -1.16
C GLU A 220 14.32 3.44 -1.74
N PHE A 221 13.10 2.96 -2.01
CA PHE A 221 12.00 3.80 -2.42
C PHE A 221 10.70 3.26 -1.82
N HIS A 222 10.20 3.94 -0.80
CA HIS A 222 8.96 3.62 -0.12
C HIS A 222 7.96 4.76 -0.30
N PRO A 223 7.03 4.65 -1.28
CA PRO A 223 6.12 5.73 -1.62
C PRO A 223 5.11 6.00 -0.51
N HIS A 224 4.73 7.26 -0.35
CA HIS A 224 3.52 7.61 0.38
C HIS A 224 2.30 7.09 -0.37
N HIS A 225 1.42 6.39 0.35
CA HIS A 225 0.10 6.04 -0.17
C HIS A 225 -0.95 6.81 0.61
N GLY A 226 -1.55 7.80 -0.03
CA GLY A 226 -2.55 8.67 0.56
C GLY A 226 -2.54 10.09 -0.01
N ARG A 227 -3.29 11.00 0.60
CA ARG A 227 -3.41 12.38 0.15
C ARG A 227 -2.34 13.23 0.80
N ILE A 228 -1.67 14.07 0.01
CA ILE A 228 -0.93 15.23 0.52
C ILE A 228 -1.63 16.48 0.04
N ARG A 229 -2.13 17.27 0.99
CA ARG A 229 -2.86 18.50 0.71
C ARG A 229 -1.94 19.70 0.67
N ASP A 230 -1.07 19.82 1.67
CA ASP A 230 -0.22 20.98 1.90
C ASP A 230 1.02 20.53 2.67
N VAL A 231 2.21 20.99 2.25
CA VAL A 231 3.46 20.79 2.99
C VAL A 231 4.29 22.06 2.98
N LYS A 232 4.78 22.46 4.16
CA LYS A 232 5.63 23.63 4.37
C LYS A 232 6.90 23.26 5.11
N VAL A 233 8.01 23.87 4.73
CA VAL A 233 9.32 23.75 5.40
C VAL A 233 9.83 25.13 5.78
N PHE A 234 10.28 25.30 7.02
CA PHE A 234 10.87 26.53 7.52
C PHE A 234 12.25 26.25 8.10
N GLY A 235 13.17 27.22 7.98
CA GLY A 235 14.51 27.18 8.58
C GLY A 235 14.54 27.58 10.06
N GLN A 236 13.40 27.55 10.75
CA GLN A 236 13.24 27.91 12.16
C GLN A 236 12.31 26.92 12.84
N ALA A 237 12.51 26.69 14.14
CA ALA A 237 11.60 25.89 14.96
C ALA A 237 10.37 26.71 15.36
N ALA A 238 9.19 26.22 14.97
CA ALA A 238 7.93 26.80 15.39
C ALA A 238 7.70 26.55 16.88
N ARG A 239 7.14 27.55 17.56
CA ARG A 239 6.63 27.37 18.93
C ARG A 239 5.32 26.59 18.92
N ALA A 240 5.01 25.89 20.01
CA ALA A 240 3.77 25.13 20.14
C ALA A 240 2.50 25.97 19.85
N GLU A 241 2.49 27.26 20.21
CA GLU A 241 1.39 28.19 19.91
C GLU A 241 1.17 28.39 18.41
N TRP A 242 2.26 28.49 17.63
CA TRP A 242 2.19 28.60 16.18
C TRP A 242 1.62 27.31 15.57
N VAL A 243 2.06 26.15 16.05
CA VAL A 243 1.57 24.84 15.57
C VAL A 243 0.07 24.68 15.85
N THR A 244 -0.38 25.06 17.04
CA THR A 244 -1.81 25.06 17.41
C THR A 244 -2.62 25.99 16.51
N LYS A 245 -2.13 27.21 16.25
CA LYS A 245 -2.81 28.16 15.35
C LYS A 245 -2.85 27.64 13.92
N GLU A 246 -1.75 27.11 13.41
CA GLU A 246 -1.68 26.54 12.06
C GLU A 246 -2.70 25.41 11.86
N PHE A 247 -2.84 24.53 12.86
CA PHE A 247 -3.87 23.49 12.87
C PHE A 247 -5.29 24.08 12.84
N ALA A 248 -5.55 25.09 13.68
CA ALA A 248 -6.89 25.68 13.86
C ALA A 248 -7.48 26.25 12.57
N HIS A 249 -6.66 26.71 11.62
CA HIS A 249 -7.14 27.22 10.33
C HIS A 249 -7.90 26.18 9.49
N ASN A 250 -7.58 24.89 9.64
CA ASN A 250 -8.19 23.81 8.87
C ASN A 250 -8.63 22.65 9.78
N GLU A 251 -8.96 22.90 11.05
CA GLU A 251 -9.31 21.84 12.01
C GLU A 251 -10.52 20.99 11.57
N SER A 252 -11.38 21.53 10.70
CA SER A 252 -12.50 20.83 10.08
C SER A 252 -12.05 19.57 9.33
N LEU A 253 -10.89 19.61 8.65
CA LEU A 253 -10.33 18.49 7.89
C LEU A 253 -10.01 17.28 8.78
N ALA A 254 -9.47 17.51 9.97
CA ALA A 254 -9.16 16.43 10.92
C ALA A 254 -10.40 15.84 11.60
N LYS A 255 -11.53 16.57 11.56
CA LYS A 255 -12.83 16.11 12.08
C LYS A 255 -13.62 15.31 11.05
N GLU A 256 -13.21 15.30 9.78
CA GLU A 256 -13.82 14.44 8.77
C GLU A 256 -13.58 12.95 9.11
N LYS A 257 -14.55 12.11 8.72
CA LYS A 257 -14.36 10.65 8.73
C LYS A 257 -13.38 10.25 7.61
N TRP A 258 -13.05 8.96 7.54
CA TRP A 258 -12.30 8.42 6.41
C TRP A 258 -12.95 8.82 5.08
N ASN A 259 -12.14 9.14 4.07
CA ASN A 259 -12.66 9.45 2.75
C ASN A 259 -12.95 8.16 1.97
N GLU A 260 -14.23 7.93 1.65
CA GLU A 260 -14.68 6.73 0.93
C GLU A 260 -14.20 6.68 -0.53
N THR A 261 -13.86 7.84 -1.11
CA THR A 261 -13.37 7.96 -2.49
C THR A 261 -11.86 7.78 -2.63
N GLU A 262 -11.11 7.76 -1.52
CA GLU A 262 -9.67 7.52 -1.51
C GLU A 262 -9.40 6.01 -1.70
N PRO A 263 -8.72 5.58 -2.78
CA PRO A 263 -8.48 4.16 -3.04
C PRO A 263 -7.44 3.59 -2.06
N SER A 264 -7.71 2.41 -1.50
CA SER A 264 -6.66 1.57 -0.90
C SER A 264 -6.50 0.32 -1.76
N PHE A 265 -5.92 0.47 -2.95
CA PHE A 265 -5.66 -0.68 -3.78
C PHE A 265 -4.53 -1.53 -3.18
N GLN A 266 -4.80 -2.81 -2.94
CA GLN A 266 -3.87 -3.79 -2.38
C GLN A 266 -4.12 -5.12 -3.07
N ILE A 267 -3.06 -5.89 -3.34
CA ILE A 267 -3.18 -7.31 -3.63
C ILE A 267 -3.38 -8.01 -2.27
N LEU A 268 -4.62 -8.44 -2.00
CA LEU A 268 -5.02 -9.07 -0.75
C LEU A 268 -4.63 -10.55 -0.70
N VAL A 269 -4.70 -11.21 -1.86
CA VAL A 269 -4.20 -12.56 -2.07
C VAL A 269 -3.23 -12.49 -3.22
N GLU A 270 -1.97 -12.72 -2.90
CA GLU A 270 -0.91 -12.82 -3.89
C GLU A 270 -1.13 -13.98 -4.87
N PRO A 271 -0.53 -13.95 -6.06
CA PRO A 271 -0.89 -14.91 -7.08
C PRO A 271 -0.53 -16.35 -6.71
N TYR A 272 -1.46 -17.25 -7.03
CA TYR A 272 -1.35 -18.69 -6.82
C TYR A 272 -1.83 -19.46 -8.05
N LEU A 273 -1.45 -20.72 -8.13
CA LEU A 273 -1.62 -21.56 -9.31
C LEU A 273 -2.62 -22.68 -9.04
N GLN A 274 -3.51 -22.92 -9.99
CA GLN A 274 -4.44 -24.05 -9.96
C GLN A 274 -4.52 -24.75 -11.31
N PHE A 275 -4.93 -26.02 -11.25
CA PHE A 275 -5.35 -26.81 -12.40
C PHE A 275 -4.40 -26.77 -13.61
N ALA A 276 -3.10 -27.02 -13.38
CA ALA A 276 -2.14 -27.14 -14.47
C ALA A 276 -2.45 -28.36 -15.35
N THR A 277 -2.44 -28.16 -16.65
CA THR A 277 -2.49 -29.25 -17.64
C THR A 277 -1.17 -29.30 -18.40
N LYS A 278 -1.09 -30.15 -19.42
CA LYS A 278 0.08 -30.17 -20.31
C LYS A 278 0.23 -28.86 -21.09
N THR A 279 -0.86 -28.13 -21.31
CA THR A 279 -0.88 -26.97 -22.21
C THR A 279 -1.53 -25.73 -21.61
N SER A 280 -1.86 -25.77 -20.32
CA SER A 280 -2.46 -24.64 -19.63
C SER A 280 -2.17 -24.61 -18.13
N VAL A 281 -2.38 -23.46 -17.51
CA VAL A 281 -2.44 -23.30 -16.05
C VAL A 281 -3.38 -22.14 -15.70
N THR A 282 -4.08 -22.22 -14.58
CA THR A 282 -4.86 -21.10 -14.06
C THR A 282 -4.04 -20.32 -13.04
N VAL A 283 -3.96 -19.00 -13.24
CA VAL A 283 -3.38 -18.05 -12.29
C VAL A 283 -4.52 -17.28 -11.63
N MET A 284 -4.52 -17.30 -10.30
CA MET A 284 -5.54 -16.68 -9.47
C MET A 284 -4.90 -15.66 -8.52
N TRP A 285 -5.58 -14.55 -8.24
CA TRP A 285 -5.18 -13.61 -7.18
C TRP A 285 -6.38 -12.75 -6.75
N GLN A 286 -6.22 -11.93 -5.70
CA GLN A 286 -7.28 -11.03 -5.25
C GLN A 286 -6.76 -9.64 -4.96
N THR A 287 -7.55 -8.63 -5.32
CA THR A 287 -7.32 -7.23 -5.00
C THR A 287 -8.40 -6.68 -4.08
N SER A 288 -8.11 -5.57 -3.42
CA SER A 288 -9.04 -4.90 -2.52
C SER A 288 -10.16 -4.13 -3.24
N LEU A 289 -9.98 -3.85 -4.54
CA LEU A 289 -10.91 -3.16 -5.44
C LEU A 289 -10.84 -3.80 -6.82
N GLU A 290 -11.90 -3.65 -7.62
CA GLU A 290 -11.88 -4.12 -9.01
C GLU A 290 -10.73 -3.50 -9.81
N ALA A 291 -10.03 -4.34 -10.57
CA ALA A 291 -8.93 -3.96 -11.44
C ALA A 291 -8.83 -4.90 -12.64
N SER A 292 -8.02 -4.51 -13.63
CA SER A 292 -7.69 -5.40 -14.75
C SER A 292 -7.04 -6.70 -14.25
N SER A 293 -7.28 -7.79 -14.97
CA SER A 293 -6.65 -9.09 -14.73
C SER A 293 -5.59 -9.35 -15.79
N ILE A 294 -4.32 -9.03 -15.54
CA ILE A 294 -3.26 -9.21 -16.54
C ILE A 294 -2.21 -10.18 -15.99
N VAL A 295 -1.83 -11.17 -16.77
CA VAL A 295 -0.71 -12.07 -16.46
C VAL A 295 0.38 -11.88 -17.49
N HIS A 296 1.58 -11.58 -17.02
CA HIS A 296 2.80 -11.61 -17.81
C HIS A 296 3.49 -12.94 -17.57
N TYR A 297 3.93 -13.63 -18.61
CA TYR A 297 4.57 -14.94 -18.51
C TYR A 297 5.61 -15.16 -19.62
N GLY A 298 6.46 -16.15 -19.47
CA GLY A 298 7.44 -16.52 -20.49
C GLY A 298 8.49 -17.52 -20.00
N PRO A 299 9.38 -17.99 -20.87
CA PRO A 299 10.44 -18.92 -20.49
C PRO A 299 11.54 -18.27 -19.65
N THR A 300 11.56 -16.93 -19.55
CA THR A 300 12.53 -16.15 -18.78
C THR A 300 11.83 -15.22 -17.80
N ILE A 301 12.57 -14.74 -16.80
CA ILE A 301 12.05 -13.80 -15.78
C ILE A 301 11.51 -12.48 -16.37
N ALA A 302 11.86 -12.16 -17.63
CA ALA A 302 11.34 -10.97 -18.31
C ALA A 302 9.81 -11.00 -18.49
N CYS A 303 9.21 -12.20 -18.54
CA CYS A 303 7.76 -12.40 -18.74
C CYS A 303 7.24 -11.64 -19.96
N ASP A 304 7.80 -11.97 -21.11
CA ASP A 304 7.70 -11.29 -22.40
C ASP A 304 6.39 -11.55 -23.16
N GLN A 305 5.55 -12.48 -22.68
CA GLN A 305 4.19 -12.71 -23.16
C GLN A 305 3.18 -12.16 -22.16
N THR A 306 2.00 -11.77 -22.65
CA THR A 306 0.91 -11.22 -21.83
C THR A 306 -0.42 -11.84 -22.21
N ILE A 307 -1.27 -12.07 -21.21
CA ILE A 307 -2.67 -12.45 -21.40
C ILE A 307 -3.55 -11.62 -20.46
N GLU A 308 -4.69 -11.17 -20.96
CA GLU A 308 -5.66 -10.38 -20.22
C GLU A 308 -6.93 -11.19 -19.98
N GLY A 309 -7.43 -11.16 -18.75
CA GLY A 309 -8.76 -11.65 -18.37
C GLY A 309 -9.72 -10.50 -18.08
N ASN A 310 -10.90 -10.84 -17.59
CA ASN A 310 -11.93 -9.86 -17.25
C ASN A 310 -11.53 -9.03 -16.02
N THR A 311 -11.90 -7.76 -15.99
CA THR A 311 -11.83 -6.93 -14.78
C THR A 311 -12.57 -7.63 -13.63
N SER A 312 -11.93 -7.74 -12.48
CA SER A 312 -12.51 -8.39 -11.30
C SER A 312 -11.82 -7.89 -10.02
N GLY A 313 -12.37 -8.26 -8.86
CA GLY A 313 -11.68 -8.18 -7.57
C GLY A 313 -11.05 -9.52 -7.15
N ILE A 314 -11.56 -10.64 -7.64
CA ILE A 314 -10.90 -11.96 -7.57
C ILE A 314 -10.64 -12.39 -9.00
N HIS A 315 -9.37 -12.43 -9.36
CA HIS A 315 -8.91 -12.57 -10.72
C HIS A 315 -8.66 -14.03 -11.03
N GLU A 316 -9.10 -14.45 -12.20
CA GLU A 316 -8.91 -15.78 -12.75
C GLU A 316 -8.47 -15.62 -14.20
N VAL A 317 -7.27 -16.10 -14.50
CA VAL A 317 -6.71 -16.04 -15.85
C VAL A 317 -6.09 -17.40 -16.20
N VAL A 318 -6.61 -18.02 -17.24
CA VAL A 318 -6.08 -19.28 -17.79
C VAL A 318 -5.06 -18.94 -18.87
N ILE A 319 -3.81 -19.34 -18.65
CA ILE A 319 -2.78 -19.30 -19.70
C ILE A 319 -2.93 -20.58 -20.52
N GLU A 320 -3.14 -20.46 -21.83
CA GLU A 320 -3.27 -21.59 -22.75
C GLU A 320 -2.11 -21.64 -23.77
N GLY A 321 -2.02 -22.73 -24.54
CA GLY A 321 -1.02 -22.87 -25.60
C GLY A 321 0.40 -23.06 -25.08
N LEU A 322 0.55 -23.55 -23.86
CA LEU A 322 1.85 -23.80 -23.23
C LEU A 322 2.45 -25.11 -23.74
N GLU A 323 3.78 -25.20 -23.70
CA GLU A 323 4.49 -26.44 -23.98
C GLU A 323 4.41 -27.38 -22.76
N PRO A 324 4.17 -28.69 -22.97
CA PRO A 324 4.23 -29.67 -21.89
C PRO A 324 5.60 -29.71 -21.22
N GLU A 325 5.66 -30.17 -19.97
CA GLU A 325 6.91 -30.38 -19.21
C GLU A 325 7.83 -29.17 -19.07
N THR A 326 7.29 -27.96 -19.28
CA THR A 326 8.09 -26.75 -19.42
C THR A 326 7.90 -25.84 -18.21
N GLN A 327 9.02 -25.30 -17.72
CA GLN A 327 9.00 -24.29 -16.67
C GLN A 327 8.83 -22.90 -17.29
N TYR A 328 7.94 -22.10 -16.70
CA TYR A 328 7.69 -20.72 -17.06
C TYR A 328 7.90 -19.82 -15.85
N PHE A 329 8.25 -18.56 -16.11
CA PHE A 329 8.11 -17.46 -15.17
C PHE A 329 6.78 -16.76 -15.40
N TYR A 330 6.23 -16.17 -14.34
CA TYR A 330 5.03 -15.34 -14.44
C TYR A 330 5.00 -14.26 -13.36
N ARG A 331 4.22 -13.22 -13.60
CA ARG A 331 3.81 -12.22 -12.61
C ARG A 331 2.45 -11.65 -13.02
N VAL A 332 1.70 -11.13 -12.06
CA VAL A 332 0.41 -10.49 -12.34
C VAL A 332 0.54 -8.98 -12.34
N GLU A 333 -0.28 -8.33 -13.15
CA GLU A 333 -0.50 -6.89 -13.15
C GLU A 333 -1.99 -6.60 -12.96
N SER A 334 -2.29 -5.76 -11.97
CA SER A 334 -3.61 -5.20 -11.79
C SER A 334 -3.57 -3.70 -11.94
N LYS A 335 -4.25 -3.18 -12.95
CA LYS A 335 -4.43 -1.75 -13.16
C LYS A 335 -5.71 -1.30 -12.48
N SER A 336 -5.58 -0.40 -11.50
CA SER A 336 -6.74 0.17 -10.79
C SER A 336 -7.60 1.01 -11.74
N VAL A 337 -8.82 1.35 -11.31
CA VAL A 337 -9.72 2.26 -12.05
C VAL A 337 -9.05 3.61 -12.35
N ALA A 338 -8.12 4.07 -11.50
CA ALA A 338 -7.35 5.29 -11.71
C ALA A 338 -6.26 5.17 -12.81
N GLY A 339 -6.02 3.95 -13.30
CA GLY A 339 -5.01 3.64 -14.30
C GLY A 339 -3.63 3.27 -13.73
N THR A 340 -3.51 3.12 -12.41
CA THR A 340 -2.27 2.77 -11.72
C THR A 340 -2.03 1.26 -11.78
N SER A 341 -0.88 0.83 -12.30
CA SER A 341 -0.50 -0.59 -12.36
C SER A 341 0.17 -1.05 -11.06
N TYR A 342 -0.27 -2.21 -10.58
CA TYR A 342 0.27 -2.92 -9.43
C TYR A 342 0.75 -4.29 -9.87
N PHE A 343 2.03 -4.60 -9.62
CA PHE A 343 2.65 -5.86 -10.02
C PHE A 343 2.89 -6.74 -8.79
N SER A 344 2.75 -8.05 -8.95
CA SER A 344 3.32 -9.01 -8.00
C SER A 344 4.82 -9.19 -8.26
N GLU A 345 5.51 -9.78 -7.29
CA GLU A 345 6.82 -10.36 -7.54
C GLU A 345 6.73 -11.47 -8.61
N PRO A 346 7.79 -11.68 -9.42
CA PRO A 346 7.88 -12.83 -10.31
C PRO A 346 7.90 -14.15 -9.54
N ALA A 347 7.18 -15.13 -10.05
CA ALA A 347 7.21 -16.52 -9.60
C ALA A 347 7.34 -17.45 -10.81
N THR A 348 7.27 -18.76 -10.58
CA THR A 348 7.47 -19.77 -11.62
C THR A 348 6.37 -20.81 -11.57
N PHE A 349 6.11 -21.50 -12.67
CA PHE A 349 5.31 -22.72 -12.64
C PHE A 349 5.86 -23.73 -13.63
N LYS A 350 5.39 -24.98 -13.57
CA LYS A 350 5.69 -26.01 -14.56
C LYS A 350 4.40 -26.64 -15.08
N THR A 351 4.28 -26.80 -16.40
CA THR A 351 3.16 -27.52 -17.01
C THR A 351 3.23 -29.02 -16.70
N ALA A 352 2.09 -29.69 -16.78
CA ALA A 352 1.99 -31.10 -16.47
C ALA A 352 2.87 -31.95 -17.40
N VAL A 353 3.28 -33.11 -16.88
CA VAL A 353 4.19 -34.01 -17.59
C VAL A 353 3.51 -34.85 -18.65
N ASN A 354 4.30 -35.35 -19.60
CA ASN A 354 3.89 -36.34 -20.58
C ASN A 354 3.62 -37.70 -19.92
N LYS A 355 2.89 -38.58 -20.62
CA LYS A 355 2.35 -39.83 -20.06
C LYS A 355 3.41 -40.71 -19.36
N GLU A 356 4.59 -40.83 -19.95
CA GLU A 356 5.65 -41.73 -19.44
C GLU A 356 6.71 -41.04 -18.57
N THR A 357 6.56 -39.74 -18.32
CA THR A 357 7.54 -38.99 -17.53
C THR A 357 7.27 -39.18 -16.03
N PRO A 358 8.28 -39.58 -15.24
CA PRO A 358 8.13 -39.68 -13.80
C PRO A 358 7.77 -38.34 -13.17
N PHE A 359 6.87 -38.38 -12.20
CA PHE A 359 6.48 -37.22 -11.42
C PHE A 359 6.31 -37.60 -9.95
N ALA A 360 6.33 -36.58 -9.10
CA ALA A 360 6.02 -36.70 -7.68
C ALA A 360 5.02 -35.60 -7.31
N PHE A 361 4.16 -35.86 -6.33
CA PHE A 361 3.19 -34.88 -5.87
C PHE A 361 3.17 -34.85 -4.34
N ALA A 362 2.83 -33.69 -3.79
CA ALA A 362 2.60 -33.53 -2.37
C ALA A 362 1.11 -33.71 -2.07
N VAL A 363 0.79 -34.18 -0.87
CA VAL A 363 -0.56 -34.20 -0.32
C VAL A 363 -0.51 -33.45 1.00
N ILE A 364 -1.26 -32.36 1.12
CA ILE A 364 -1.41 -31.58 2.35
C ILE A 364 -2.90 -31.33 2.53
N SER A 365 -3.43 -31.62 3.71
CA SER A 365 -4.85 -31.51 4.04
C SER A 365 -5.00 -30.77 5.37
N ASP A 366 -6.21 -30.34 5.70
CA ASP A 366 -6.57 -29.85 7.04
C ASP A 366 -5.72 -28.66 7.51
N THR A 367 -5.33 -27.78 6.58
CA THR A 367 -4.50 -26.61 6.88
C THR A 367 -5.20 -25.63 7.81
N GLN A 368 -6.53 -25.53 7.68
CA GLN A 368 -7.43 -24.80 8.56
C GLN A 368 -6.89 -23.42 9.02
N GLY A 369 -6.85 -23.17 10.33
CA GLY A 369 -6.56 -21.87 10.94
C GLY A 369 -5.14 -21.72 11.47
N ASN A 370 -4.17 -22.52 10.98
CA ASN A 370 -2.81 -22.53 11.51
C ASN A 370 -1.75 -22.16 10.46
N PRO A 371 -1.72 -20.88 10.00
CA PRO A 371 -0.85 -20.43 8.92
C PRO A 371 0.64 -20.65 9.19
N LYS A 372 1.05 -20.66 10.47
CA LYS A 372 2.44 -20.92 10.84
C LYS A 372 2.84 -22.36 10.52
N VAL A 373 2.00 -23.32 10.90
CA VAL A 373 2.27 -24.75 10.64
C VAL A 373 2.14 -25.07 9.16
N SER A 374 1.06 -24.61 8.50
CA SER A 374 0.90 -24.83 7.06
C SER A 374 2.01 -24.17 6.26
N GLY A 375 2.52 -23.01 6.71
CA GLY A 375 3.72 -22.36 6.14
C GLY A 375 4.98 -23.19 6.21
N GLU A 376 5.27 -23.81 7.35
CA GLU A 376 6.43 -24.71 7.45
C GLU A 376 6.26 -25.96 6.59
N LEU A 377 5.06 -26.56 6.54
CA LEU A 377 4.76 -27.68 5.66
C LEU A 377 4.90 -27.30 4.18
N ALA A 378 4.41 -26.12 3.78
CA ALA A 378 4.54 -25.60 2.43
C ALA A 378 6.00 -25.39 2.03
N LYS A 379 6.84 -24.86 2.93
CA LYS A 379 8.29 -24.72 2.71
C LYS A 379 8.98 -26.09 2.56
N LEU A 380 8.65 -27.05 3.42
CA LEU A 380 9.21 -28.41 3.35
C LEU A 380 8.82 -29.10 2.04
N ALA A 381 7.55 -29.03 1.67
CA ALA A 381 7.05 -29.56 0.41
C ALA A 381 7.73 -28.86 -0.77
N TRP A 382 7.86 -27.53 -0.77
CA TRP A 382 8.58 -26.83 -1.82
C TRP A 382 10.04 -27.28 -1.94
N GLY A 383 10.71 -27.56 -0.81
CA GLY A 383 12.06 -28.13 -0.78
C GLY A 383 12.17 -29.48 -1.52
N GLN A 384 11.07 -30.24 -1.62
CA GLN A 384 11.00 -31.50 -2.38
C GLN A 384 10.61 -31.31 -3.86
N ARG A 385 10.26 -30.07 -4.27
CA ARG A 385 9.90 -29.69 -5.65
C ARG A 385 8.83 -30.62 -6.28
N PRO A 386 7.66 -30.81 -5.63
CA PRO A 386 6.59 -31.62 -6.19
C PRO A 386 6.09 -31.01 -7.50
N SER A 387 5.65 -31.89 -8.40
CA SER A 387 5.08 -31.51 -9.70
C SER A 387 3.71 -30.86 -9.56
N PHE A 388 2.96 -31.22 -8.51
CA PHE A 388 1.72 -30.56 -8.08
C PHE A 388 1.41 -30.85 -6.60
N LEU A 389 0.42 -30.13 -6.05
CA LEU A 389 -0.13 -30.36 -4.71
C LEU A 389 -1.59 -30.86 -4.80
N LEU A 390 -1.90 -31.96 -4.13
CA LEU A 390 -3.28 -32.33 -3.79
C LEU A 390 -3.66 -31.74 -2.43
N HIS A 391 -4.83 -31.11 -2.35
CA HIS A 391 -5.39 -30.63 -1.09
C HIS A 391 -6.80 -31.18 -0.86
N PRO A 392 -6.96 -32.32 -0.15
CA PRO A 392 -8.22 -33.05 -0.07
C PRO A 392 -9.22 -32.51 0.96
N GLY A 393 -9.23 -31.20 1.21
CA GLY A 393 -10.27 -30.55 2.03
C GLY A 393 -9.76 -29.90 3.31
N ASP A 394 -10.65 -29.12 3.93
CA ASP A 394 -10.39 -28.35 5.14
C ASP A 394 -9.22 -27.36 4.96
N LEU A 395 -9.27 -26.64 3.84
CA LEU A 395 -8.35 -25.55 3.51
C LEU A 395 -8.39 -24.48 4.61
N VAL A 396 -9.59 -24.14 5.09
CA VAL A 396 -9.85 -23.12 6.10
C VAL A 396 -10.68 -23.67 7.25
N SER A 397 -10.58 -23.09 8.46
CA SER A 397 -11.42 -23.53 9.60
C SER A 397 -12.91 -23.22 9.43
N THR A 398 -13.28 -22.27 8.57
CA THR A 398 -14.68 -21.88 8.36
C THR A 398 -14.82 -21.21 7.00
N GLY A 399 -15.44 -21.89 6.04
CA GLY A 399 -15.54 -21.44 4.65
C GLY A 399 -16.23 -20.09 4.49
N LYS A 400 -17.21 -19.77 5.34
CA LYS A 400 -17.92 -18.47 5.32
C LYS A 400 -17.10 -17.31 5.90
N ASN A 401 -16.02 -17.59 6.64
CA ASN A 401 -15.20 -16.54 7.24
C ASN A 401 -14.11 -16.11 6.27
N ARG A 402 -14.27 -14.92 5.67
CA ARG A 402 -13.30 -14.32 4.76
C ARG A 402 -11.89 -14.24 5.34
N ASP A 403 -11.74 -13.94 6.64
CA ASP A 403 -10.43 -13.81 7.27
C ASP A 403 -9.66 -15.14 7.30
N HIS A 404 -10.35 -16.28 7.37
CA HIS A 404 -9.67 -17.57 7.34
C HIS A 404 -9.02 -17.84 5.96
N TRP A 405 -9.59 -17.32 4.88
CA TRP A 405 -8.96 -17.36 3.57
C TRP A 405 -7.79 -16.38 3.49
N LEU A 406 -8.05 -15.11 3.81
CA LEU A 406 -7.09 -14.01 3.59
C LEU A 406 -5.91 -14.00 4.54
N LYS A 407 -6.10 -14.42 5.79
CA LYS A 407 -5.10 -14.32 6.85
C LYS A 407 -4.48 -15.67 7.20
N HIS A 408 -5.15 -16.79 6.88
CA HIS A 408 -4.66 -18.13 7.22
C HIS A 408 -4.22 -18.92 5.99
N PHE A 409 -5.17 -19.38 5.15
CA PHE A 409 -4.84 -20.32 4.08
C PHE A 409 -3.85 -19.76 3.06
N PHE A 410 -4.17 -18.61 2.44
CA PHE A 410 -3.31 -18.07 1.38
C PHE A 410 -1.93 -17.63 1.87
N PRO A 411 -1.80 -16.86 2.98
CA PRO A 411 -0.49 -16.53 3.51
C PRO A 411 0.31 -17.77 3.96
N GLY A 412 -0.35 -18.76 4.57
CA GLY A 412 0.27 -19.99 5.02
C GLY A 412 0.77 -20.85 3.86
N MET A 413 -0.01 -21.02 2.80
CA MET A 413 0.37 -21.87 1.66
C MET A 413 1.24 -21.16 0.62
N ARG A 414 1.37 -19.83 0.69
CA ARG A 414 2.14 -18.99 -0.24
C ARG A 414 3.54 -19.54 -0.58
N PRO A 415 4.34 -20.10 0.34
CA PRO A 415 5.66 -20.63 -0.01
C PRO A 415 5.66 -21.76 -1.05
N LEU A 416 4.50 -22.36 -1.33
CA LEU A 416 4.34 -23.47 -2.27
C LEU A 416 3.43 -23.12 -3.45
N ILE A 417 2.24 -22.58 -3.21
CA ILE A 417 1.18 -22.49 -4.24
C ILE A 417 1.40 -21.39 -5.30
N ASN A 418 2.38 -20.50 -5.09
CA ASN A 418 2.87 -19.58 -6.11
C ASN A 418 3.88 -20.24 -7.07
N HIS A 419 4.34 -21.47 -6.77
CA HIS A 419 5.29 -22.23 -7.59
C HIS A 419 4.72 -23.53 -8.14
N VAL A 420 3.76 -24.11 -7.42
CA VAL A 420 3.20 -25.43 -7.65
C VAL A 420 1.69 -25.31 -7.76
N ALA A 421 1.13 -25.69 -8.90
CA ALA A 421 -0.31 -25.75 -9.07
C ALA A 421 -0.92 -26.75 -8.10
N PHE A 422 -2.00 -26.35 -7.43
CA PHE A 422 -2.72 -27.23 -6.51
C PHE A 422 -4.12 -27.57 -7.00
N TYR A 423 -4.59 -28.74 -6.56
CA TYR A 423 -5.86 -29.36 -6.95
C TYR A 423 -6.64 -29.66 -5.67
N PRO A 424 -7.52 -28.73 -5.24
CA PRO A 424 -8.28 -28.90 -4.01
C PRO A 424 -9.61 -29.63 -4.24
N VAL A 425 -10.15 -30.24 -3.20
CA VAL A 425 -11.60 -30.51 -3.07
C VAL A 425 -12.06 -29.98 -1.72
N LEU A 426 -13.35 -29.68 -1.56
CA LEU A 426 -13.84 -29.16 -0.28
C LEU A 426 -13.95 -30.24 0.81
N GLY A 427 -13.60 -29.86 2.03
CA GLY A 427 -13.90 -30.58 3.26
C GLY A 427 -15.12 -30.01 3.98
N ASN A 428 -15.43 -30.54 5.16
CA ASN A 428 -16.59 -30.11 5.93
C ASN A 428 -16.46 -28.67 6.44
N HIS A 429 -15.23 -28.18 6.66
CA HIS A 429 -15.02 -26.82 7.14
C HIS A 429 -15.25 -25.75 6.07
N GLU A 430 -15.18 -26.07 4.78
CA GLU A 430 -15.57 -25.17 3.70
C GLU A 430 -17.09 -24.90 3.68
N GLN A 431 -17.90 -25.78 4.28
CA GLN A 431 -19.36 -25.63 4.46
C GLN A 431 -20.14 -25.38 3.17
N ASN A 432 -19.61 -25.85 2.02
CA ASN A 432 -20.14 -25.53 0.69
C ASN A 432 -20.35 -24.02 0.49
N ALA A 433 -19.50 -23.19 1.12
CA ALA A 433 -19.64 -21.75 1.12
C ALA A 433 -19.19 -21.13 -0.20
N LYS A 434 -19.82 -20.01 -0.58
CA LYS A 434 -19.47 -19.23 -1.79
C LYS A 434 -17.97 -18.93 -1.90
N HIS A 435 -17.28 -18.71 -0.78
CA HIS A 435 -15.85 -18.39 -0.83
C HIS A 435 -15.00 -19.50 -1.41
N TYR A 436 -15.34 -20.78 -1.22
CA TYR A 436 -14.62 -21.88 -1.88
C TYR A 436 -14.65 -21.70 -3.40
N TYR A 437 -15.86 -21.61 -3.96
CA TYR A 437 -16.11 -21.40 -5.40
C TYR A 437 -15.62 -20.06 -5.95
N ASN A 438 -15.31 -19.09 -5.10
CA ASN A 438 -14.68 -17.85 -5.54
C ASN A 438 -13.16 -18.00 -5.69
N TYR A 439 -12.53 -18.91 -4.94
CA TYR A 439 -11.09 -19.04 -4.81
C TYR A 439 -10.52 -20.29 -5.48
N VAL A 440 -11.38 -21.13 -6.04
CA VAL A 440 -11.00 -22.25 -6.88
C VAL A 440 -11.48 -22.02 -8.31
N SER A 441 -10.71 -22.53 -9.27
CA SER A 441 -11.04 -22.61 -10.69
C SER A 441 -10.77 -24.03 -11.12
N LEU A 442 -11.84 -24.81 -11.18
CA LEU A 442 -11.79 -26.26 -11.39
C LEU A 442 -12.83 -26.69 -12.42
N PRO A 443 -12.74 -27.90 -12.98
CA PRO A 443 -13.80 -28.42 -13.83
C PRO A 443 -15.13 -28.42 -13.08
N ASN A 444 -16.17 -27.88 -13.73
CA ASN A 444 -17.51 -27.87 -13.17
C ASN A 444 -17.94 -29.29 -12.72
N PRO A 445 -18.55 -29.43 -11.53
CA PRO A 445 -19.04 -28.36 -10.68
C PRO A 445 -18.07 -27.91 -9.56
N GLU A 446 -16.76 -28.12 -9.73
CA GLU A 446 -15.67 -27.71 -8.82
C GLU A 446 -15.57 -28.43 -7.47
N TYR A 447 -16.59 -29.19 -7.09
CA TYR A 447 -16.61 -30.02 -5.88
C TYR A 447 -16.43 -31.52 -6.13
N TYR A 448 -16.58 -31.97 -7.38
CA TYR A 448 -16.04 -33.26 -7.81
C TYR A 448 -15.57 -33.13 -9.25
N TYR A 449 -14.43 -33.71 -9.55
CA TYR A 449 -13.84 -33.62 -10.89
C TYR A 449 -12.73 -34.65 -11.03
N ALA A 450 -12.29 -34.88 -12.26
CA ALA A 450 -11.15 -35.73 -12.53
C ALA A 450 -10.15 -35.00 -13.41
N PHE A 451 -8.87 -35.33 -13.24
CA PHE A 451 -7.80 -34.81 -14.08
C PHE A 451 -6.72 -35.86 -14.30
N ASP A 452 -5.98 -35.72 -15.40
CA ASP A 452 -4.86 -36.58 -15.75
C ASP A 452 -3.55 -35.87 -15.46
N TYR A 453 -2.58 -36.60 -14.92
CA TYR A 453 -1.20 -36.15 -14.76
C TYR A 453 -0.25 -37.31 -15.05
N GLY A 454 0.60 -37.17 -16.08
CA GLY A 454 1.40 -38.28 -16.57
C GLY A 454 0.53 -39.48 -16.99
N ASN A 455 0.83 -40.67 -16.47
CA ASN A 455 0.06 -41.90 -16.68
C ASN A 455 -0.97 -42.18 -15.57
N ALA A 456 -1.25 -41.19 -14.71
CA ALA A 456 -2.22 -41.29 -13.64
C ALA A 456 -3.47 -40.45 -13.90
N ARG A 457 -4.60 -40.91 -13.38
CA ARG A 457 -5.85 -40.14 -13.27
C ARG A 457 -6.25 -40.01 -11.82
N PHE A 458 -6.62 -38.80 -11.42
CA PHE A 458 -7.08 -38.44 -10.09
C PHE A 458 -8.57 -38.15 -10.13
N PHE A 459 -9.32 -38.64 -9.15
CA PHE A 459 -10.77 -38.48 -9.03
C PHE A 459 -11.09 -37.81 -7.69
N MET A 460 -11.37 -36.52 -7.74
CA MET A 460 -11.65 -35.71 -6.56
C MET A 460 -13.14 -35.80 -6.22
N ILE A 461 -13.46 -36.14 -4.97
CA ILE A 461 -14.83 -36.40 -4.48
C ILE A 461 -15.16 -35.50 -3.30
N ASP A 462 -16.34 -34.87 -3.30
CA ASP A 462 -16.88 -34.18 -2.14
C ASP A 462 -17.59 -35.17 -1.21
N THR A 463 -16.92 -35.55 -0.13
CA THR A 463 -17.44 -36.48 0.88
C THR A 463 -18.50 -35.85 1.79
N ASN A 464 -18.78 -34.55 1.67
CA ASN A 464 -19.84 -33.87 2.41
C ASN A 464 -21.22 -34.04 1.75
N GLN A 465 -21.24 -34.53 0.50
CA GLN A 465 -22.45 -34.87 -0.22
C GLN A 465 -22.72 -36.37 -0.21
N LYS A 466 -23.91 -36.76 -0.69
CA LYS A 466 -24.27 -38.18 -0.79
C LYS A 466 -23.30 -38.90 -1.75
N VAL A 467 -22.72 -40.00 -1.29
CA VAL A 467 -21.83 -40.88 -2.05
C VAL A 467 -22.33 -42.33 -2.16
N HIS A 468 -23.57 -42.60 -1.73
CA HIS A 468 -24.21 -43.91 -1.91
C HIS A 468 -24.41 -44.26 -3.39
N PRO A 469 -24.61 -45.54 -3.76
CA PRO A 469 -24.72 -45.99 -5.16
C PRO A 469 -25.69 -45.21 -6.05
N ASP A 470 -26.78 -44.70 -5.49
CA ASP A 470 -27.77 -43.94 -6.24
C ASP A 470 -27.43 -42.46 -6.43
N SER A 471 -26.39 -41.96 -5.76
CA SER A 471 -25.97 -40.57 -5.78
C SER A 471 -25.39 -40.14 -7.13
N VAL A 472 -25.45 -38.82 -7.39
CA VAL A 472 -24.88 -38.22 -8.60
C VAL A 472 -23.37 -38.47 -8.67
N GLN A 473 -22.66 -38.28 -7.56
CA GLN A 473 -21.21 -38.46 -7.51
C GLN A 473 -20.79 -39.91 -7.69
N PHE A 474 -21.50 -40.88 -7.08
CA PHE A 474 -21.16 -42.30 -7.27
C PHE A 474 -21.31 -42.72 -8.74
N LYS A 475 -22.43 -42.38 -9.37
CA LYS A 475 -22.69 -42.70 -10.79
C LYS A 475 -21.70 -41.99 -11.72
N TRP A 476 -21.30 -40.76 -11.37
CA TRP A 476 -20.24 -40.05 -12.07
C TRP A 476 -18.89 -40.77 -11.94
N LEU A 477 -18.49 -41.14 -10.71
CA LEU A 477 -17.22 -41.82 -10.45
C LEU A 477 -17.15 -43.18 -11.15
N GLU A 478 -18.22 -43.98 -11.07
CA GLU A 478 -18.30 -45.27 -11.78
C GLU A 478 -18.09 -45.09 -13.29
N LYS A 479 -18.75 -44.08 -13.89
CA LYS A 479 -18.60 -43.75 -15.31
C LYS A 479 -17.19 -43.28 -15.65
N GLU A 480 -16.58 -42.45 -14.82
CA GLU A 480 -15.23 -41.92 -15.07
C GLU A 480 -14.14 -42.99 -14.86
N LEU A 481 -14.29 -43.88 -13.88
CA LEU A 481 -13.43 -45.04 -13.68
C LEU A 481 -13.50 -46.01 -14.87
N ALA A 482 -14.71 -46.30 -15.36
CA ALA A 482 -14.93 -47.20 -16.48
C ALA A 482 -14.32 -46.67 -17.80
N LYS A 483 -14.23 -45.35 -17.98
CA LYS A 483 -13.62 -44.72 -19.16
C LYS A 483 -12.09 -44.68 -19.11
N SER A 484 -11.48 -44.81 -17.93
CA SER A 484 -10.08 -44.48 -17.74
C SER A 484 -9.15 -45.64 -18.09
N ASP A 485 -8.27 -45.40 -19.08
CA ASP A 485 -7.15 -46.29 -19.44
C ASP A 485 -5.86 -45.97 -18.64
N ALA A 486 -5.93 -45.04 -17.68
CA ALA A 486 -4.78 -44.64 -16.88
C ALA A 486 -4.22 -45.83 -16.10
N LYS A 487 -2.88 -45.90 -16.05
CA LYS A 487 -2.13 -46.96 -15.35
C LYS A 487 -2.36 -46.88 -13.85
N TRP A 488 -2.35 -45.65 -13.32
CA TRP A 488 -2.64 -45.37 -11.91
C TRP A 488 -3.95 -44.59 -11.81
N LYS A 489 -4.78 -44.98 -10.84
CA LYS A 489 -6.05 -44.35 -10.54
C LYS A 489 -6.05 -44.01 -9.05
N PHE A 490 -6.17 -42.72 -8.72
CA PHE A 490 -6.21 -42.21 -7.35
C PHE A 490 -7.59 -41.62 -7.09
N VAL A 491 -8.29 -42.12 -6.09
CA VAL A 491 -9.58 -41.59 -5.63
C VAL A 491 -9.39 -40.97 -4.27
#